data_AF-A0A348YAD1-F1
#
_entry.id   AF-A0A348YAD1-F1
#
_cell.length_a   1.000
_cell.length_b   1.000
_cell.length_c   1.000
_cell.angle_alpha   90.00
_cell.angle_beta   90.00
_cell.angle_gamma   90.00
#
_symmetry.space_group_name_H-M   'P 1'
#
loop_
_entity.id
_entity.type
_entity.pdbx_description
1 polymer ?
#
loop_
_entity_poly.entity_id
_entity_poly.type
_entity_poly.pdbx_seq_one_letter_code
_entity_poly.pdbx_strand_id
1 'polypeptide(L)'
;KDDSNKDKQDCVSDAVKAKKIALSANCPYRSFETSTDIKNEETDKEIRADVYIDALFGIGLDRAPKNVYKQAIFAFNEAAQYAEALIIAVDIPSGLVASTGQVFDRIAIQADVTLCLIARKFGLHTKDGLDYSGAVIDIPLIPYHLDSNELIPFATLMTAAHTLKPRRQNSYKGSYG
;
A
#
# COMPACT_ATOMS: atom_id res chain seq x y z
N LYS A 1 -19.06 38.23 -31.79
CA LYS A 1 -19.71 37.17 -32.59
C LYS A 1 -18.77 36.00 -32.74
N ASP A 2 -18.71 35.04 -31.85
CA ASP A 2 -19.10 34.86 -30.45
C ASP A 2 -18.47 33.52 -30.06
N ASP A 3 -18.15 33.39 -28.78
CA ASP A 3 -18.11 32.15 -28.02
C ASP A 3 -17.42 30.91 -28.61
N SER A 4 -16.21 30.66 -28.10
CA SER A 4 -15.98 29.41 -27.38
C SER A 4 -14.81 29.54 -26.40
N ASN A 5 -14.99 30.36 -25.37
CA ASN A 5 -14.28 30.19 -24.11
C ASN A 5 -14.91 28.98 -23.40
N LYS A 6 -14.58 27.77 -23.87
CA LYS A 6 -14.97 26.55 -23.15
C LYS A 6 -14.08 26.44 -21.93
N ASP A 7 -14.69 26.65 -20.77
CA ASP A 7 -14.18 26.36 -19.44
C ASP A 7 -13.22 25.16 -19.46
N LYS A 8 -11.92 25.46 -19.36
CA LYS A 8 -10.97 24.49 -18.80
C LYS A 8 -11.34 24.39 -17.32
N GLN A 9 -12.27 23.48 -17.03
CA GLN A 9 -12.51 23.04 -15.68
C GLN A 9 -11.18 22.47 -15.20
N ASP A 10 -10.46 23.22 -14.36
CA ASP A 10 -9.21 22.77 -13.77
C ASP A 10 -9.52 21.51 -12.95
N CYS A 11 -9.24 20.34 -13.53
CA CYS A 11 -9.39 19.06 -12.89
C CYS A 11 -8.32 18.93 -11.80
N VAL A 12 -8.56 19.57 -10.66
CA VAL A 12 -7.71 19.46 -9.48
C VAL A 12 -7.61 17.98 -9.09
N SER A 13 -6.40 17.43 -8.97
CA SER A 13 -6.20 16.03 -8.58
C SER A 13 -6.71 15.78 -7.15
N ASP A 14 -7.04 14.53 -6.84
CA ASP A 14 -7.56 14.18 -5.52
C ASP A 14 -6.54 14.44 -4.41
N ALA A 15 -5.24 14.28 -4.68
CA ALA A 15 -4.17 14.67 -3.75
C ALA A 15 -4.20 16.18 -3.44
N VAL A 16 -4.45 17.04 -4.43
CA VAL A 16 -4.54 18.49 -4.21
C VAL A 16 -5.82 18.84 -3.44
N LYS A 17 -6.94 18.15 -3.70
CA LYS A 17 -8.17 18.32 -2.90
C LYS A 17 -7.95 17.90 -1.45
N ALA A 18 -7.34 16.73 -1.22
CA ALA A 18 -7.02 16.22 0.11
C ALA A 18 -6.10 17.19 0.87
N LYS A 19 -5.08 17.75 0.22
CA LYS A 19 -4.23 18.78 0.82
C LYS A 19 -5.05 20.01 1.23
N LYS A 20 -5.95 20.51 0.38
CA LYS A 20 -6.81 21.66 0.73
C LYS A 20 -7.69 21.36 1.96
N ILE A 21 -8.25 20.16 2.04
CA ILE A 21 -9.04 19.71 3.19
C ILE A 21 -8.17 19.69 4.46
N ALA A 22 -6.98 19.08 4.39
CA ALA A 22 -6.06 19.02 5.52
C ALA A 22 -5.66 20.42 6.02
N LEU A 23 -5.36 21.35 5.10
CA LEU A 23 -5.05 22.74 5.44
C LEU A 23 -6.24 23.46 6.10
N SER A 24 -7.46 23.26 5.58
CA SER A 24 -8.67 23.85 6.18
C SER A 24 -8.96 23.32 7.58
N ALA A 25 -8.47 22.12 7.90
CA ALA A 25 -8.56 21.51 9.22
C ALA A 25 -7.39 21.87 10.15
N ASN A 26 -6.51 22.81 9.76
CA ASN A 26 -5.27 23.16 10.47
C ASN A 26 -4.33 21.97 10.72
N CYS A 27 -4.35 20.97 9.83
CA CYS A 27 -3.39 19.87 9.90
C CYS A 27 -1.98 20.39 9.59
N PRO A 28 -1.01 20.24 10.51
CA PRO A 28 0.38 20.57 10.21
C PRO A 28 0.87 19.73 9.04
N TYR A 29 1.55 20.36 8.08
CA TYR A 29 2.13 19.64 6.95
C TYR A 29 3.53 20.15 6.66
N ARG A 30 4.39 19.24 6.21
CA ARG A 30 5.73 19.55 5.72
C ARG A 30 5.96 18.81 4.41
N SER A 31 6.48 19.49 3.40
CA SER A 31 6.96 18.83 2.19
C SER A 31 8.21 18.01 2.48
N PHE A 32 8.26 16.77 1.98
CA PHE A 32 9.41 15.89 2.18
C PHE A 32 10.68 16.44 1.51
N GLU A 33 10.55 17.08 0.35
CA GLU A 33 11.65 17.71 -0.40
C GLU A 33 12.38 18.79 0.41
N THR A 34 11.67 19.50 1.29
CA THR A 34 12.23 20.58 2.12
C THR A 34 12.94 20.04 3.36
N SER A 35 12.78 18.74 3.66
CA SER A 35 13.40 18.10 4.83
C SER A 35 14.74 17.43 4.56
N THR A 36 15.08 17.15 3.30
CA THR A 36 16.35 16.48 2.95
C THR A 36 17.55 17.42 2.93
N ASP A 37 17.33 18.74 2.92
CA ASP A 37 18.38 19.76 2.96
C ASP A 37 18.88 20.04 4.39
N ILE A 38 18.29 19.42 5.41
CA ILE A 38 18.60 19.70 6.81
C ILE A 38 18.91 18.39 7.53
N LYS A 39 20.20 18.00 7.55
CA LYS A 39 20.73 16.99 8.48
C LYS A 39 20.83 17.59 9.89
N ASN A 40 19.72 17.96 10.50
CA ASN A 40 19.71 18.36 11.90
C ASN A 40 19.14 17.23 12.75
N GLU A 41 19.90 16.77 13.74
CA GLU A 41 19.47 15.78 14.73
C GLU A 41 18.23 16.24 15.54
N GLU A 42 17.90 17.53 15.52
CA GLU A 42 16.67 18.08 16.12
C GLU A 42 15.41 17.79 15.29
N THR A 43 15.51 17.68 13.96
CA THR A 43 14.35 17.42 13.09
C THR A 43 13.83 15.99 13.18
N ASP A 44 14.66 15.03 13.60
CA ASP A 44 14.26 13.63 13.79
C ASP A 44 13.42 13.42 15.06
N LYS A 45 13.55 14.31 16.06
CA LYS A 45 12.67 14.30 17.24
C LYS A 45 11.24 14.73 16.93
N GLU A 46 11.01 15.49 15.85
CA GLU A 46 9.70 16.08 15.53
C GLU A 46 8.74 15.14 14.79
N ILE A 47 9.23 14.05 14.18
CA ILE A 47 8.38 13.11 13.45
C ILE A 47 8.10 11.87 14.30
N ARG A 48 8.10 11.97 15.63
CA ARG A 48 7.68 10.85 16.49
C ARG A 48 6.16 10.81 16.57
N ALA A 49 5.58 9.67 16.22
CA ALA A 49 4.16 9.40 16.36
C ALA A 49 3.94 7.98 16.90
N ASP A 50 2.77 7.73 17.49
CA ASP A 50 2.36 6.37 17.88
C ASP A 50 1.87 5.55 16.67
N VAL A 51 1.46 6.24 15.60
CA VAL A 51 0.93 5.65 14.37
C VAL A 51 1.49 6.39 13.16
N TYR A 52 2.03 5.64 12.20
CA TYR A 52 2.46 6.16 10.91
C TYR A 52 1.56 5.59 9.81
N ILE A 53 1.04 6.48 8.97
CA ILE A 53 0.11 6.11 7.89
C ILE A 53 0.81 6.29 6.55
N ASP A 54 0.96 5.19 5.83
CA ASP A 54 1.43 5.18 4.45
C ASP A 54 0.26 5.34 3.48
N ALA A 55 0.27 6.43 2.72
CA ALA A 55 -0.63 6.70 1.61
C ALA A 55 0.12 7.29 0.41
N LEU A 56 1.39 6.88 0.23
CA LEU A 56 2.27 7.47 -0.79
C LEU A 56 2.01 6.90 -2.19
N PHE A 57 1.85 5.58 -2.30
CA PHE A 57 1.52 4.87 -3.53
C PHE A 57 0.42 3.84 -3.28
N GLY A 58 -0.45 3.63 -4.26
CA GLY A 58 -1.43 2.54 -4.29
C GLY A 58 -1.16 1.59 -5.46
N ILE A 59 -2.23 1.09 -6.08
CA ILE A 59 -2.15 0.13 -7.22
C ILE A 59 -1.34 0.57 -8.45
N GLY A 60 -1.04 1.86 -8.61
CA GLY A 60 -0.41 2.42 -9.80
C GLY A 60 1.10 2.22 -9.92
N LEU A 61 1.76 1.65 -8.89
CA LEU A 61 3.20 1.44 -8.90
C LEU A 61 3.60 0.23 -9.75
N ASP A 62 4.40 0.46 -10.80
CA ASP A 62 4.89 -0.56 -11.74
C ASP A 62 6.42 -0.64 -11.82
N ARG A 63 7.12 0.16 -11.02
CA ARG A 63 8.57 0.35 -11.06
C ARG A 63 9.13 0.62 -9.66
N ALA A 64 10.45 0.47 -9.51
CA ALA A 64 11.13 0.83 -8.27
C ALA A 64 10.91 2.31 -7.89
N PRO A 65 10.55 2.63 -6.63
CA PRO A 65 10.58 4.00 -6.12
C PRO A 65 11.98 4.60 -6.28
N LYS A 66 12.06 5.86 -6.72
CA LYS A 66 13.35 6.56 -6.95
C LYS A 66 13.37 7.91 -6.23
N ASN A 67 14.58 8.45 -6.09
CA ASN A 67 14.83 9.80 -5.59
C ASN A 67 14.11 10.07 -4.25
N VAL A 68 13.38 11.17 -4.18
CA VAL A 68 12.63 11.61 -2.99
C VAL A 68 11.69 10.53 -2.44
N TYR A 69 11.08 9.71 -3.28
CA TYR A 69 10.16 8.66 -2.83
C TYR A 69 10.89 7.49 -2.17
N LYS A 70 12.06 7.11 -2.71
CA LYS A 70 12.93 6.12 -2.08
C LYS A 70 13.38 6.61 -0.70
N GLN A 71 13.78 7.87 -0.60
CA GLN A 71 14.18 8.50 0.66
C GLN A 71 13.02 8.58 1.66
N ALA A 72 11.81 8.91 1.20
CA ALA A 72 10.61 8.95 2.02
C ALA A 72 10.28 7.58 2.64
N ILE A 73 10.36 6.52 1.85
CA ILE A 73 10.14 5.16 2.34
C ILE A 73 11.17 4.78 3.41
N PHE A 74 12.45 5.10 3.22
CA PHE A 74 13.48 4.84 4.23
C PHE A 74 13.25 5.62 5.51
N ALA A 75 13.06 6.95 5.40
CA ALA A 75 12.85 7.81 6.56
C ALA A 75 11.59 7.41 7.35
N PHE A 76 10.52 7.01 6.65
CA PHE A 76 9.31 6.51 7.28
C PHE A 76 9.57 5.24 8.09
N ASN A 77 10.19 4.22 7.48
CA ASN A 77 10.46 2.95 8.16
C ASN A 77 11.40 3.15 9.36
N GLU A 78 12.43 3.97 9.21
CA GLU A 78 13.39 4.30 10.28
C GLU A 78 12.69 5.01 11.45
N ALA A 79 11.89 6.04 11.17
CA ALA A 79 11.17 6.79 12.20
C ALA A 79 10.17 5.90 12.94
N ALA A 80 9.39 5.10 12.22
CA ALA A 80 8.41 4.20 12.81
C ALA A 80 9.08 3.12 13.67
N GLN A 81 10.21 2.55 13.21
CA GLN A 81 10.99 1.60 13.97
C GLN A 81 11.57 2.22 15.24
N TYR A 82 12.16 3.42 15.15
CA TYR A 82 12.72 4.13 16.30
C TYR A 82 11.65 4.48 17.34
N ALA A 83 10.45 4.82 16.89
CA ALA A 83 9.32 5.15 17.75
C ALA A 83 8.59 3.91 18.32
N GLU A 84 8.90 2.70 17.83
CA GLU A 84 8.13 1.47 18.08
C GLU A 84 6.62 1.64 17.76
N ALA A 85 6.35 2.33 16.65
CA ALA A 85 5.02 2.78 16.29
C ALA A 85 4.29 1.80 15.38
N LEU A 86 2.95 1.88 15.38
CA LEU A 86 2.10 1.11 14.48
C LEU A 86 2.16 1.67 13.06
N ILE A 87 2.44 0.82 12.08
CA ILE A 87 2.47 1.19 10.66
C ILE A 87 1.20 0.69 9.96
N ILE A 88 0.45 1.64 9.39
CA ILE A 88 -0.77 1.36 8.62
C ILE A 88 -0.56 1.80 7.17
N ALA A 89 -0.63 0.86 6.23
CA ALA A 89 -0.67 1.17 4.80
C ALA A 89 -2.11 1.32 4.30
N VAL A 90 -2.37 2.32 3.47
CA VAL A 90 -3.63 2.52 2.77
C VAL A 90 -3.52 1.92 1.38
N ASP A 91 -4.44 1.04 1.05
CA ASP A 91 -4.55 0.31 -0.22
C ASP A 91 -3.48 -0.76 -0.44
N ILE A 92 -2.21 -0.34 -0.54
CA ILE A 92 -1.01 -1.16 -0.80
C ILE A 92 0.16 -0.50 -0.07
N PRO A 93 1.04 -1.25 0.63
CA PRO A 93 2.29 -0.70 1.14
C PRO A 93 3.14 -0.12 0.01
N SER A 94 3.48 1.16 0.11
CA SER A 94 4.24 1.89 -0.89
C SER A 94 5.57 1.22 -1.18
N GLY A 95 5.78 0.86 -2.45
CA GLY A 95 6.94 0.07 -2.90
C GLY A 95 6.60 -1.38 -3.26
N LEU A 96 5.46 -1.90 -2.82
CA LEU A 96 4.93 -3.21 -3.22
C LEU A 96 4.13 -3.10 -4.54
N VAL A 97 4.40 -3.99 -5.49
CA VAL A 97 3.65 -4.07 -6.74
C VAL A 97 2.35 -4.85 -6.53
N ALA A 98 1.23 -4.15 -6.62
CA ALA A 98 -0.11 -4.68 -6.33
C ALA A 98 -0.52 -5.92 -7.15
N SER A 99 -0.02 -6.07 -8.37
CA SER A 99 -0.40 -7.17 -9.27
C SER A 99 0.49 -8.41 -9.16
N THR A 100 1.69 -8.28 -8.57
CA THR A 100 2.70 -9.37 -8.57
C THR A 100 3.26 -9.72 -7.20
N GLY A 101 3.09 -8.84 -6.22
CA GLY A 101 3.66 -8.96 -4.87
C GLY A 101 5.17 -8.75 -4.82
N GLN A 102 5.76 -8.21 -5.89
CA GLN A 102 7.19 -7.91 -5.93
C GLN A 102 7.49 -6.59 -5.22
N VAL A 103 8.59 -6.56 -4.47
CA VAL A 103 9.23 -5.32 -4.01
C VAL A 103 10.55 -5.13 -4.77
N PHE A 104 10.74 -3.97 -5.38
CA PHE A 104 11.99 -3.65 -6.07
C PHE A 104 13.06 -3.15 -5.10
N ASP A 105 14.29 -3.66 -5.23
CA ASP A 105 15.45 -3.27 -4.43
C ASP A 105 15.22 -3.32 -2.90
N ARG A 106 14.23 -4.09 -2.44
CA ARG A 106 13.74 -4.13 -1.03
C ARG A 106 13.30 -2.76 -0.50
N ILE A 107 12.85 -1.86 -1.38
CA ILE A 107 12.37 -0.52 -1.01
C ILE A 107 10.84 -0.56 -0.98
N ALA A 108 10.30 -0.87 0.20
CA ALA A 108 8.88 -0.73 0.47
C ALA A 108 8.63 -0.43 1.94
N ILE A 109 7.46 0.15 2.23
CA ILE A 109 6.93 0.26 3.58
C ILE A 109 6.61 -1.14 4.09
N GLN A 110 7.09 -1.47 5.28
CA GLN A 110 6.77 -2.73 5.96
C GLN A 110 5.65 -2.46 6.96
N ALA A 111 4.40 -2.75 6.57
CA ALA A 111 3.23 -2.41 7.35
C ALA A 111 2.86 -3.49 8.37
N ASP A 112 2.34 -3.07 9.52
CA ASP A 112 1.69 -3.97 10.48
C ASP A 112 0.26 -4.29 10.03
N VAL A 113 -0.41 -3.30 9.42
CA VAL A 113 -1.77 -3.41 8.91
C VAL A 113 -1.88 -2.75 7.53
N THR A 114 -2.52 -3.41 6.58
CA THR A 114 -2.90 -2.80 5.29
C THR A 114 -4.42 -2.70 5.17
N LEU A 115 -4.91 -1.48 4.98
CA LEU A 115 -6.32 -1.18 4.68
C LEU A 115 -6.57 -1.30 3.18
N CYS A 116 -6.94 -2.50 2.74
CA CYS A 116 -7.14 -2.85 1.34
C CYS A 116 -8.44 -2.22 0.80
N LEU A 117 -8.32 -1.21 -0.05
CA LEU A 117 -9.50 -0.52 -0.62
C LEU A 117 -10.09 -1.29 -1.80
N ILE A 118 -11.41 -1.22 -1.93
CA ILE A 118 -12.25 -1.70 -3.05
C ILE A 118 -12.28 -3.24 -3.17
N ALA A 119 -11.15 -3.85 -3.53
CA ALA A 119 -11.03 -5.29 -3.76
C ALA A 119 -9.62 -5.75 -3.39
N ARG A 120 -9.45 -7.04 -3.10
CA ARG A 120 -8.13 -7.61 -2.79
C ARG A 120 -7.19 -7.58 -3.99
N LYS A 121 -5.96 -7.18 -3.73
CA LYS A 121 -4.88 -7.14 -4.71
C LYS A 121 -4.04 -8.38 -4.54
N PHE A 122 -3.77 -9.09 -5.64
CA PHE A 122 -3.01 -10.34 -5.63
C PHE A 122 -1.65 -10.18 -4.93
N GLY A 123 -1.01 -9.03 -5.14
CA GLY A 123 0.28 -8.68 -4.57
C GLY A 123 0.33 -8.58 -3.06
N LEU A 124 -0.79 -8.41 -2.36
CA LEU A 124 -0.84 -8.43 -0.89
C LEU A 124 -0.67 -9.83 -0.30
N HIS A 125 -0.81 -10.88 -1.12
CA HIS A 125 -0.90 -12.27 -0.67
C HIS A 125 0.08 -13.20 -1.39
N THR A 126 1.07 -12.65 -2.09
CA THR A 126 2.07 -13.45 -2.83
C THR A 126 3.45 -12.82 -2.72
N LYS A 127 4.49 -13.64 -2.97
CA LYS A 127 5.90 -13.22 -2.96
C LYS A 127 6.25 -12.38 -1.72
N ASP A 128 6.85 -11.21 -1.92
CA ASP A 128 7.27 -10.30 -0.87
C ASP A 128 6.06 -9.72 -0.13
N GLY A 129 4.88 -9.67 -0.75
CA GLY A 129 3.66 -9.12 -0.15
C GLY A 129 3.32 -9.66 1.23
N LEU A 130 3.60 -10.93 1.51
CA LEU A 130 3.35 -11.51 2.84
C LEU A 130 4.23 -10.87 3.93
N ASP A 131 5.44 -10.45 3.57
CA ASP A 131 6.40 -9.87 4.51
C ASP A 131 6.15 -8.36 4.73
N TYR A 132 5.52 -7.68 3.76
CA TYR A 132 5.34 -6.23 3.77
C TYR A 132 3.92 -5.75 4.08
N SER A 133 2.89 -6.60 3.93
CA SER A 133 1.49 -6.16 4.05
C SER A 133 0.90 -6.24 5.46
N GLY A 134 1.54 -6.99 6.36
CA GLY A 134 1.00 -7.25 7.69
C GLY A 134 -0.41 -7.86 7.64
N ALA A 135 -1.26 -7.48 8.60
CA ALA A 135 -2.67 -7.86 8.60
C ALA A 135 -3.46 -7.07 7.53
N VAL A 136 -4.07 -7.78 6.59
CA VAL A 136 -4.87 -7.15 5.52
C VAL A 136 -6.34 -7.05 5.95
N ILE A 137 -6.85 -5.83 6.05
CA ILE A 137 -8.25 -5.52 6.36
C ILE A 137 -8.92 -4.95 5.10
N ASP A 138 -9.99 -5.58 4.63
CA ASP A 138 -10.73 -5.10 3.46
C ASP A 138 -11.66 -3.93 3.81
N ILE A 139 -11.55 -2.85 3.05
CA ILE A 139 -12.42 -1.67 3.13
C ILE A 139 -13.24 -1.59 1.83
N PRO A 140 -14.45 -2.17 1.79
CA PRO A 140 -15.30 -2.16 0.60
C PRO A 140 -15.87 -0.75 0.40
N LEU A 141 -15.36 -0.04 -0.62
CA LEU A 141 -15.83 1.32 -0.95
C LEU A 141 -16.88 1.34 -2.06
N ILE A 142 -16.98 0.25 -2.84
CA ILE A 142 -17.94 0.10 -3.93
C ILE A 142 -18.76 -1.16 -3.63
N PRO A 143 -20.10 -1.10 -3.71
CA PRO A 143 -20.92 -2.30 -3.68
C PRO A 143 -20.53 -3.18 -4.87
N TYR A 144 -19.97 -4.36 -4.62
CA TYR A 144 -19.76 -5.36 -5.66
C TYR A 144 -20.73 -6.52 -5.42
N HIS A 145 -21.48 -6.88 -6.46
CA HIS A 145 -22.42 -7.99 -6.41
C HIS A 145 -21.66 -9.31 -6.58
N LEU A 146 -21.31 -9.93 -5.46
CA LEU A 146 -20.65 -11.26 -5.41
C LEU A 146 -21.47 -12.35 -6.13
N ASP A 147 -22.78 -12.17 -6.24
CA ASP A 147 -23.69 -13.14 -6.89
C ASP A 147 -23.76 -13.00 -8.42
N SER A 148 -23.06 -12.02 -9.00
CA SER A 148 -22.93 -11.93 -10.45
C SER A 148 -21.79 -12.83 -10.91
N ASN A 149 -22.07 -13.83 -11.76
CA ASN A 149 -21.06 -14.64 -12.46
C ASN A 149 -20.17 -13.82 -13.43
N GLU A 150 -20.23 -12.49 -13.37
CA GLU A 150 -19.49 -11.57 -14.26
C GLU A 150 -18.04 -11.39 -13.82
N LEU A 151 -17.73 -11.58 -12.53
CA LEU A 151 -16.38 -11.43 -11.98
C LEU A 151 -15.78 -12.80 -11.65
N ILE A 152 -14.84 -13.24 -12.48
CA ILE A 152 -14.06 -14.46 -12.24
C ILE A 152 -12.81 -14.09 -11.44
N PRO A 153 -12.61 -14.61 -10.21
CA PRO A 153 -11.42 -14.30 -9.43
C PRO A 153 -10.17 -14.89 -10.10
N PHE A 154 -9.10 -14.10 -10.17
CA PHE A 154 -7.80 -14.57 -10.68
C PHE A 154 -7.17 -15.65 -9.79
N ALA A 155 -7.42 -15.58 -8.48
CA ALA A 155 -6.95 -16.54 -7.50
C ALA A 155 -7.92 -16.61 -6.31
N THR A 156 -7.92 -17.74 -5.59
CA THR A 156 -8.67 -17.91 -4.33
C THR A 156 -7.70 -17.93 -3.17
N LEU A 157 -7.88 -17.03 -2.21
CA LEU A 157 -7.08 -17.01 -0.98
C LEU A 157 -7.51 -18.17 -0.07
N MET A 158 -6.60 -19.10 0.19
CA MET A 158 -6.83 -20.20 1.11
C MET A 158 -6.44 -19.76 2.53
N THR A 159 -7.44 -19.52 3.38
CA THR A 159 -7.24 -19.14 4.80
C THR A 159 -7.19 -20.34 5.75
N ALA A 160 -7.52 -21.53 5.25
CA ALA A 160 -7.43 -22.78 5.99
C ALA A 160 -6.80 -23.87 5.11
N ALA A 161 -6.04 -24.76 5.73
CA ALA A 161 -5.58 -25.97 5.07
C ALA A 161 -6.81 -26.80 4.68
N HIS A 162 -7.09 -26.89 3.39
CA HIS A 162 -8.05 -27.86 2.90
C HIS A 162 -7.49 -29.27 3.09
N THR A 163 -8.37 -30.21 3.38
CA THR A 163 -8.01 -31.62 3.50
C THR A 163 -7.42 -32.10 2.19
N LEU A 164 -6.08 -32.21 2.15
CA LEU A 164 -5.43 -32.99 1.11
C LEU A 164 -5.95 -34.41 1.18
N LYS A 165 -6.11 -35.06 0.02
CA LYS A 165 -6.50 -36.47 -0.01
C LYS A 165 -5.51 -37.26 0.88
N PRO A 166 -5.98 -38.05 1.87
CA PRO A 166 -5.12 -38.85 2.70
C PRO A 166 -4.21 -39.72 1.85
N ARG A 167 -2.90 -39.74 2.17
CA ARG A 167 -1.93 -40.58 1.48
C ARG A 167 -1.72 -41.88 2.26
N ARG A 168 -1.60 -43.01 1.56
CA ARG A 168 -1.21 -44.28 2.17
C ARG A 168 0.19 -44.15 2.79
N GLN A 169 0.38 -44.71 3.98
CA GLN A 169 1.66 -44.67 4.71
C GLN A 169 2.81 -45.33 3.91
N ASN A 170 2.53 -46.42 3.21
CA ASN A 170 3.49 -47.10 2.32
C ASN A 170 3.33 -46.60 0.87
N SER A 171 3.82 -45.40 0.58
CA SER A 171 3.85 -44.80 -0.76
C SER A 171 5.30 -44.58 -1.21
N TYR A 172 5.55 -44.54 -2.52
CA TYR A 172 6.87 -44.32 -3.12
C TYR A 172 6.86 -43.17 -4.13
N LYS A 173 8.05 -42.75 -4.59
CA LYS A 173 8.21 -41.76 -5.67
C LYS A 173 7.52 -42.28 -6.95
N GLY A 174 6.36 -41.72 -7.27
CA GLY A 174 5.48 -42.18 -8.36
C GLY A 174 4.06 -42.59 -7.92
N SER A 175 3.78 -42.74 -6.62
CA SER A 175 2.42 -43.05 -6.15
C SER A 175 1.40 -41.93 -6.39
N TYR A 176 1.86 -40.68 -6.51
CA TYR A 176 0.99 -39.50 -6.71
C TYR A 176 1.58 -38.50 -7.72
N GLY A 177 2.43 -38.97 -8.65
CA GLY A 177 3.24 -38.14 -9.55
C GLY A 177 4.73 -38.25 -9.27
#